data_AF-A0A7S3H5F3-F1
#
_entry.id   AF-A0A7S3H5F3-F1
#
_cell.length_a   1.000
_cell.length_b   1.000
_cell.length_c   1.000
_cell.angle_alpha   90.00
_cell.angle_beta   90.00
_cell.angle_gamma   90.00
#
_symmetry.space_group_name_H-M   'P 1'
#
loop_
_entity.id
_entity.type
_entity.pdbx_description
1 polymer ?
#
loop_
_entity_poly.entity_id
_entity_poly.type
_entity_poly.pdbx_seq_one_letter_code
_entity_poly.pdbx_strand_id
1 'polypeptide(L)'
;GARDRSRSAPGGGKPGKALEGLSALVLGLERRPDRWKRCEDMLNKEVPWLKHEFFRATDGKADTIPDDEVAKTWNTKCNNFYGAYEDVLDKDGKILYTAAQFADP
;
A
#
# COMPACT_ATOMS: atom_id res chain seq x y z
N GLY A 1 -21.54 21.68 -21.78
CA GLY A 1 -20.85 22.49 -20.75
C GLY A 1 -19.73 21.68 -20.16
N ALA A 2 -18.48 22.12 -20.33
CA ALA A 2 -17.32 21.47 -19.75
C ALA A 2 -17.34 21.69 -18.23
N ARG A 3 -17.26 20.60 -17.45
CA ARG A 3 -17.13 20.68 -15.99
C ARG A 3 -15.83 21.41 -15.67
N ASP A 4 -15.94 22.55 -15.02
CA ASP A 4 -14.83 23.28 -14.42
C ASP A 4 -14.20 22.36 -13.36
N ARG A 5 -13.13 21.67 -13.75
CA ARG A 5 -12.21 21.07 -12.80
C ARG A 5 -11.34 22.22 -12.33
N SER A 6 -11.80 22.92 -11.30
CA SER A 6 -11.01 23.90 -10.55
C SER A 6 -9.71 23.23 -10.16
N ARG A 7 -8.66 23.45 -10.95
CA ARG A 7 -7.31 23.03 -10.64
C ARG A 7 -6.90 23.91 -9.48
N SER A 8 -6.90 23.34 -8.28
CA SER A 8 -6.25 23.93 -7.12
C SER A 8 -4.87 24.44 -7.56
N ALA A 9 -4.51 25.65 -7.13
CA ALA A 9 -3.19 26.20 -7.36
C ALA A 9 -2.12 25.18 -6.92
N PRO A 10 -0.95 25.11 -7.59
CA PRO A 10 0.11 24.17 -7.22
C PRO A 10 0.40 24.28 -5.73
N GLY A 11 0.24 23.16 -5.03
CA GLY A 11 0.31 23.05 -3.58
C GLY A 11 1.73 23.18 -3.04
N GLY A 12 2.35 24.34 -3.20
CA GLY A 12 3.66 24.66 -2.58
C GLY A 12 3.59 24.90 -1.07
N GLY A 13 2.49 24.56 -0.42
CA GLY A 13 2.30 24.72 1.02
C GLY A 13 3.07 23.66 1.82
N LYS A 14 3.40 23.97 3.07
CA LYS A 14 3.93 22.99 4.02
C LYS A 14 2.89 21.89 4.28
N PRO A 15 3.30 20.65 4.61
CA PRO A 15 2.35 19.64 5.04
C PRO A 15 1.63 20.12 6.31
N GLY A 16 0.38 19.69 6.48
CA GLY A 16 -0.27 19.77 7.78
C GLY A 16 0.48 18.90 8.79
N LYS A 17 0.38 19.23 10.08
CA LYS A 17 1.12 18.54 11.16
C LYS A 17 0.99 17.01 11.14
N ALA A 18 -0.17 16.49 10.74
CA ALA A 18 -0.42 15.04 10.65
C ALA A 18 0.35 14.33 9.52
N LEU A 19 0.87 15.08 8.54
CA LEU A 19 1.59 14.57 7.37
C LEU A 19 3.10 14.86 7.45
N GLU A 20 3.58 15.47 8.53
CA GLU A 20 5.00 15.70 8.76
C GLU A 20 5.74 14.36 8.83
N GLY A 21 6.83 14.24 8.07
CA GLY A 21 7.63 13.02 8.00
C GLY A 21 7.05 11.92 7.10
N LEU A 22 5.88 12.12 6.48
CA LEU A 22 5.33 11.17 5.54
C LEU A 22 6.27 11.00 4.33
N SER A 23 6.47 9.74 3.93
CA SER A 23 7.12 9.35 2.68
C SER A 23 6.21 8.46 1.85
N ALA A 24 6.49 8.37 0.55
CA ALA A 24 5.73 7.56 -0.39
C ALA A 24 6.64 6.67 -1.24
N LEU A 25 6.14 5.47 -1.54
CA LEU A 25 6.71 4.59 -2.54
C LEU A 25 5.90 4.71 -3.84
N VAL A 26 6.58 5.01 -4.94
CA VAL A 26 5.97 5.04 -6.28
C VAL A 26 6.20 3.69 -6.93
N LEU A 27 5.18 2.84 -6.89
CA LEU A 27 5.20 1.52 -7.50
C LEU A 27 5.18 1.61 -9.03
N GLY A 28 6.14 0.96 -9.71
CA GLY A 28 6.16 0.94 -11.16
C GLY A 28 7.08 -0.11 -11.77
N LEU A 29 6.92 -0.34 -13.07
CA LEU A 29 7.78 -1.26 -13.84
C LEU A 29 9.00 -0.49 -14.36
N GLU A 30 10.21 -1.03 -14.16
CA GLU A 30 11.47 -0.42 -14.62
C GLU A 30 11.48 -0.16 -16.13
N ARG A 31 10.90 -1.07 -16.93
CA ARG A 31 10.79 -0.90 -18.39
C ARG A 31 9.83 0.20 -18.84
N ARG A 32 9.15 0.89 -17.92
CA ARG A 32 8.22 2.00 -18.18
C ARG A 32 8.63 3.27 -17.42
N PRO A 33 9.85 3.79 -17.65
CA PRO A 33 10.33 4.98 -16.94
C PRO A 33 9.49 6.22 -17.26
N ASP A 34 8.84 6.25 -18.43
CA ASP A 34 7.90 7.30 -18.85
C ASP A 34 6.75 7.50 -17.85
N ARG A 35 6.25 6.40 -17.29
CA ARG A 35 5.11 6.44 -16.36
C ARG A 35 5.51 6.95 -14.99
N TRP A 36 6.66 6.50 -14.49
CA TRP A 36 7.19 6.95 -13.20
C TRP A 36 7.57 8.44 -13.26
N LYS A 37 8.25 8.89 -14.34
CA LYS A 37 8.63 10.31 -14.51
C LYS A 37 7.42 11.23 -14.46
N ARG A 38 6.31 10.83 -15.09
CA ARG A 38 5.06 11.59 -15.05
C ARG A 38 4.49 11.71 -13.63
N CYS A 39 4.56 10.66 -12.83
CA CYS A 39 4.15 10.70 -11.43
C CYS A 39 5.08 11.61 -10.62
N GLU A 40 6.38 11.49 -10.82
CA GLU A 40 7.40 12.33 -10.18
C GLU A 40 7.17 13.82 -10.47
N ASP A 41 6.97 14.18 -11.74
CA ASP A 41 6.73 15.57 -12.16
C ASP A 41 5.47 16.15 -11.51
N MET A 42 4.41 15.34 -11.41
CA MET A 42 3.19 15.74 -10.72
C MET A 42 3.42 15.91 -9.22
N LEU A 43 4.08 14.95 -8.55
CA LEU A 43 4.34 15.03 -7.12
C LEU A 43 5.22 16.25 -6.77
N ASN A 44 6.25 16.50 -7.56
CA ASN A 44 7.12 17.66 -7.39
C ASN A 44 6.37 18.98 -7.62
N LYS A 45 5.38 19.00 -8.51
CA LYS A 45 4.55 20.18 -8.78
C LYS A 45 3.50 20.43 -7.71
N GLU A 46 2.81 19.38 -7.26
CA GLU A 46 1.61 19.51 -6.43
C GLU A 46 1.91 19.36 -4.93
N VAL A 47 2.94 18.59 -4.56
CA VAL A 47 3.31 18.26 -3.17
C VAL A 47 4.84 18.19 -3.00
N PRO A 48 5.59 19.29 -3.26
CA PRO A 48 7.07 19.29 -3.23
C PRO A 48 7.68 18.93 -1.86
N TRP A 49 6.90 18.96 -0.79
CA TRP A 49 7.32 18.56 0.55
C TRP A 49 7.32 17.05 0.78
N LEU A 50 6.61 16.27 -0.05
CA LEU A 50 6.48 14.84 0.11
C LEU A 50 7.73 14.15 -0.45
N LYS A 51 8.46 13.45 0.41
CA LYS A 51 9.55 12.58 -0.03
C LYS A 51 8.95 11.36 -0.72
N HIS A 52 9.45 11.04 -1.91
CA HIS A 52 9.03 9.85 -2.64
C HIS A 52 10.24 9.15 -3.27
N GLU A 53 10.12 7.84 -3.43
CA GLU A 53 11.13 7.02 -4.10
C GLU A 53 10.47 5.99 -5.00
N PHE A 54 11.20 5.57 -6.04
CA PHE A 54 10.73 4.53 -6.94
C PHE A 54 10.82 3.17 -6.26
N PHE A 55 9.73 2.41 -6.30
CA PHE A 55 9.69 1.03 -5.84
C PHE A 55 9.35 0.12 -7.01
N ARG A 56 10.29 -0.76 -7.35
CA ARG A 56 10.17 -1.69 -8.47
C ARG A 56 9.03 -2.68 -8.20
N ALA A 57 8.02 -2.66 -9.06
CA ALA A 57 7.01 -3.69 -9.12
C ALA A 57 7.52 -4.89 -9.93
N THR A 58 7.05 -6.08 -9.58
CA THR A 58 7.29 -7.30 -10.34
C THR A 58 6.73 -7.18 -11.76
N ASP A 59 7.55 -7.47 -12.76
CA ASP A 59 7.16 -7.50 -14.17
C ASP A 59 6.93 -8.94 -14.59
N GLY A 60 5.67 -9.41 -14.61
CA GLY A 60 5.35 -10.80 -14.98
C GLY A 60 5.74 -11.23 -16.40
N LYS A 61 6.31 -10.36 -17.22
CA LYS A 61 6.93 -10.72 -18.51
C LYS A 61 8.43 -11.00 -18.43
N ALA A 62 9.10 -10.54 -17.38
CA ALA A 62 10.56 -10.59 -17.23
C ALA A 62 10.98 -11.29 -15.94
N ASP A 63 10.24 -11.06 -14.86
CA ASP A 63 10.47 -11.70 -13.57
C ASP A 63 9.87 -13.10 -13.56
N THR A 64 10.71 -14.06 -13.20
CA THR A 64 10.23 -15.40 -12.83
C THR A 64 9.82 -15.34 -11.37
N ILE A 65 8.54 -15.60 -11.10
CA ILE A 65 8.03 -15.74 -9.73
C ILE A 65 8.29 -17.18 -9.30
N PRO A 66 9.09 -17.42 -8.24
CA PRO A 66 9.35 -18.75 -7.75
C PRO A 66 8.06 -19.49 -7.37
N ASP A 67 8.00 -20.78 -7.69
CA ASP A 67 6.79 -21.60 -7.51
C ASP A 67 6.39 -21.76 -6.03
N ASP A 68 7.35 -21.62 -5.11
CA ASP A 68 7.21 -21.63 -3.67
C ASP A 68 6.73 -20.29 -3.08
N GLU A 69 6.87 -19.19 -3.82
CA GLU A 69 6.26 -17.89 -3.49
C GLU A 69 4.80 -17.78 -3.96
N VAL A 70 4.34 -18.72 -4.79
CA VAL A 70 2.97 -18.73 -5.34
C VAL A 70 2.05 -19.60 -4.50
N ALA A 71 1.02 -18.99 -3.92
CA ALA A 71 -0.08 -19.73 -3.32
C ALA A 71 -0.94 -20.40 -4.40
N LYS A 72 -0.69 -21.69 -4.68
CA LYS A 72 -1.45 -22.51 -5.64
C LYS A 72 -2.82 -22.98 -5.12
N THR A 73 -3.04 -22.85 -3.81
CA THR A 73 -4.31 -23.11 -3.17
C THR A 73 -4.54 -22.00 -2.16
N TRP A 74 -5.74 -21.43 -2.20
CA TRP A 74 -6.14 -20.41 -1.23
C TRP A 74 -5.93 -20.94 0.18
N ASN A 75 -5.18 -20.19 0.98
CA ASN A 75 -5.00 -20.43 2.40
C ASN A 75 -4.78 -19.09 3.09
N THR A 76 -4.98 -19.05 4.40
CA THR A 76 -4.86 -17.83 5.20
C THR A 76 -3.52 -17.73 5.93
N LYS A 77 -2.56 -18.62 5.64
CA LYS A 77 -1.31 -18.76 6.41
C LYS A 77 -0.38 -17.53 6.29
N CYS A 78 -0.50 -16.81 5.17
CA CYS A 78 0.26 -15.59 4.88
C CYS A 78 -0.60 -14.33 4.93
N ASN A 79 -1.87 -14.43 5.37
CA ASN A 79 -2.63 -13.23 5.68
C ASN A 79 -1.95 -12.58 6.88
N ASN A 80 -1.66 -11.28 6.79
CA ASN A 80 -1.29 -10.54 7.98
C ASN A 80 -2.48 -10.66 8.94
N PHE A 81 -2.29 -11.33 10.08
CA PHE A 81 -3.32 -11.48 11.09
C PHE A 81 -3.58 -10.10 11.71
N TYR A 82 -4.39 -9.29 11.03
CA TYR A 82 -5.13 -8.20 11.68
C TYR A 82 -6.29 -8.76 12.52
N GLY A 83 -6.31 -10.08 12.76
CA GLY A 83 -7.22 -10.76 13.67
C GLY A 83 -6.67 -10.69 15.07
N ALA A 84 -7.48 -10.11 15.97
CA ALA A 84 -7.39 -10.17 17.42
C ALA A 84 -6.45 -11.27 17.96
N TYR A 85 -5.32 -10.86 18.54
CA TYR A 85 -4.49 -11.71 19.41
C TYR A 85 -5.13 -11.85 20.81
N GLU A 86 -6.45 -11.90 20.86
CA GLU A 86 -7.29 -11.96 22.06
C GLU A 86 -8.39 -13.01 21.84
N ASP A 87 -8.99 -13.48 22.94
CA ASP A 87 -10.09 -14.42 22.87
C ASP A 87 -11.30 -13.75 22.19
N VAL A 88 -11.75 -14.32 21.09
CA VAL A 88 -12.92 -13.83 20.37
C VAL A 88 -14.15 -14.47 20.99
N LEU A 89 -15.02 -13.64 21.57
CA LEU A 89 -16.28 -14.04 22.18
C LEU A 89 -17.44 -13.79 21.21
N ASP A 90 -18.48 -14.61 21.27
CA ASP A 90 -19.76 -14.27 20.65
C ASP A 90 -20.51 -13.20 21.47
N LYS A 91 -21.66 -12.77 20.95
CA LYS A 91 -22.52 -11.76 21.60
C LYS A 91 -23.04 -12.19 22.99
N ASP A 92 -23.00 -13.48 23.28
CA ASP A 92 -23.49 -14.10 24.52
C ASP A 92 -22.30 -14.42 25.46
N GLY A 93 -21.08 -13.99 25.11
CA GLY A 93 -19.88 -14.16 25.93
C GLY A 93 -19.24 -15.54 25.83
N LYS A 94 -19.60 -16.37 24.85
CA LYS A 94 -18.99 -17.68 24.63
C LYS A 94 -17.76 -17.56 23.74
N ILE A 95 -16.67 -18.20 24.13
CA ILE A 95 -15.42 -18.24 23.35
C ILE A 95 -15.68 -18.95 22.01
N LEU A 96 -15.45 -18.21 20.92
CA LEU A 96 -15.44 -18.70 19.54
C LEU A 96 -14.04 -19.15 19.13
N TYR A 97 -13.01 -18.36 19.47
CA TYR A 97 -11.61 -18.65 19.20
C TYR A 97 -10.74 -18.16 20.36
N THR A 98 -9.67 -18.89 20.69
CA THR A 98 -8.71 -18.46 21.71
C THR A 98 -7.48 -17.81 21.08
N ALA A 99 -6.84 -16.90 21.79
CA ALA A 99 -5.59 -16.28 21.34
C ALA A 99 -4.50 -17.31 21.00
N ALA A 100 -4.45 -18.44 21.72
CA ALA A 100 -3.50 -19.52 21.50
C ALA A 100 -3.64 -20.21 20.14
N GLN A 101 -4.85 -20.22 19.53
CA GLN A 101 -5.07 -20.79 18.20
C GLN A 101 -4.40 -19.97 17.08
N PHE A 102 -3.94 -18.75 17.39
CA PHE A 102 -3.29 -17.84 16.45
C PHE A 102 -1.80 -17.62 16.77
N ALA A 103 -1.26 -18.31 17.78
CA ALA A 103 0.09 -18.06 18.30
C ALA A 103 1.22 -18.76 17.51
N ASP A 104 0.91 -19.74 16.66
CA ASP A 104 1.89 -20.50 15.87
C ASP A 104 1.31 -20.86 14.48
N PRO A 105 1.70 -20.14 13.40
CA PRO A 105 1.13 -20.31 12.06
C PRO A 105 1.66 -21.53 11.27
#